data_AF-A0A1I7KFT6-F1
#
_entry.id   AF-A0A1I7KFT6-F1
#
_cell.length_a   1.000
_cell.length_b   1.000
_cell.length_c   1.000
_cell.angle_alpha   90.00
_cell.angle_beta   90.00
_cell.angle_gamma   90.00
#
_symmetry.space_group_name_H-M   'P 1'
#
loop_
_entity.id
_entity.type
_entity.pdbx_description
1 polymer ?
#
loop_
_entity_poly.entity_id
_entity_poly.type
_entity_poly.pdbx_seq_one_letter_code
_entity_poly.pdbx_strand_id
1 'polypeptide(L)' 'MEESLLGLGIVGIVIALIIFIVYIWSIFWSYKDAERRGKPGWLVAIVVAFLAWPIGLILWLVVRPSDSSYSRPH' A
#
# COMPACT_ATOMS: atom_id res chain seq x y z
N MET A 1 -1.22 -35.24 15.46
CA MET A 1 -0.95 -33.92 16.10
C MET A 1 0.13 -33.15 15.34
N GLU A 2 1.19 -33.81 14.87
CA GLU A 2 2.27 -33.17 14.10
C GLU A 2 1.84 -32.71 12.70
N GLU A 3 1.05 -33.52 11.98
CA GLU A 3 0.57 -33.13 10.63
C GLU A 3 -0.36 -31.91 10.64
N SER A 4 -1.18 -31.74 11.68
CA SER A 4 -2.02 -30.56 11.86
C SER A 4 -1.19 -29.29 12.14
N LEU A 5 -0.06 -29.41 12.83
CA LEU A 5 0.84 -28.29 13.09
C LEU A 5 1.59 -27.88 11.81
N LEU A 6 2.05 -28.85 11.03
CA LEU A 6 2.67 -28.61 9.71
C LEU A 6 1.68 -27.96 8.74
N GLY A 7 0.43 -28.44 8.70
CA GLY A 7 -0.63 -27.87 7.88
C GLY A 7 -0.93 -26.40 8.23
N LEU A 8 -1.06 -26.09 9.52
CA LEU A 8 -1.25 -24.71 10.00
C LEU A 8 -0.03 -23.82 9.69
N GLY A 9 1.19 -24.37 9.80
CA GLY A 9 2.42 -23.67 9.46
C GLY A 9 2.48 -23.26 7.99
N ILE A 10 2.16 -24.18 7.07
CA ILE A 10 2.15 -23.90 5.62
C ILE A 10 1.09 -22.84 5.29
N VAL A 11 -0.12 -22.96 5.85
CA VAL A 11 -1.19 -21.98 5.64
C VAL A 11 -0.75 -20.59 6.13
N GLY A 12 -0.11 -20.51 7.30
CA GLY A 12 0.43 -19.27 7.83
C GLY A 12 1.45 -18.61 6.90
N ILE A 13 2.38 -19.41 6.34
CA ILE A 13 3.39 -18.92 5.39
C ILE A 13 2.74 -18.38 4.11
N VAL A 14 1.77 -19.10 3.55
CA VAL A 14 1.07 -18.67 2.33
C VAL A 14 0.34 -17.34 2.58
N ILE A 15 -0.36 -17.22 3.71
CA ILE A 15 -1.05 -15.96 4.07
C ILE A 15 -0.04 -14.82 4.24
N ALA A 16 1.08 -15.06 4.93
CA ALA A 16 2.12 -14.06 5.11
C ALA A 16 2.72 -13.58 3.78
N LEU A 17 2.96 -14.51 2.84
CA LEU A 17 3.45 -14.17 1.50
C LEU A 17 2.45 -13.33 0.70
N ILE A 18 1.16 -13.67 0.76
CA ILE A 18 0.11 -12.88 0.10
C ILE A 18 0.06 -11.47 0.69
N ILE A 19 0.04 -11.35 2.02
CA ILE A 19 0.05 -10.05 2.71
C ILE A 19 1.29 -9.24 2.31
N PHE A 20 2.46 -9.87 2.27
CA PHE A 20 3.71 -9.21 1.88
C PHE A 20 3.66 -8.69 0.43
N ILE A 21 3.14 -9.47 -0.51
CA ILE A 21 2.98 -9.03 -1.90
C ILE A 21 2.02 -7.82 -1.98
N VAL A 22 0.88 -7.88 -1.29
CA VAL A 22 -0.10 -6.79 -1.27
C VAL A 22 0.49 -5.54 -0.61
N TYR A 23 1.27 -5.70 0.45
CA TYR A 23 1.98 -4.61 1.13
C TYR A 23 2.92 -3.88 0.18
N ILE A 24 3.82 -4.62 -0.49
CA ILE A 24 4.77 -4.04 -1.45
C ILE A 24 4.03 -3.37 -2.62
N TRP A 25 3.01 -4.03 -3.17
CA TRP A 25 2.20 -3.49 -4.25
C TRP A 25 1.50 -2.18 -3.85
N SER A 26 0.96 -2.11 -2.63
CA SER A 26 0.31 -0.91 -2.08
C SER A 26 1.26 0.29 -2.02
N ILE A 27 2.51 0.07 -1.62
CA ILE A 27 3.53 1.13 -1.55
C ILE A 27 3.81 1.68 -2.96
N PHE A 28 4.14 0.81 -3.91
CA PHE A 28 4.41 1.22 -5.29
C PHE A 28 3.21 1.89 -5.95
N TRP A 29 2.00 1.38 -5.70
CA TRP A 29 0.78 1.97 -6.21
C TRP A 29 0.55 3.37 -5.65
N SER A 30 0.66 3.54 -4.32
CA SER A 30 0.45 4.83 -3.66
C SER A 30 1.46 5.89 -4.09
N TYR A 31 2.72 5.49 -4.29
CA TYR A 31 3.78 6.33 -4.87
C TYR A 31 3.37 6.88 -6.24
N LYS A 32 3.00 5.99 -7.18
CA LYS A 32 2.65 6.38 -8.55
C LYS A 32 1.34 7.17 -8.61
N ASP A 33 0.36 6.85 -7.75
CA ASP A 33 -0.90 7.59 -7.66
C ASP A 33 -0.65 9.03 -7.16
N ALA A 34 0.21 9.21 -6.18
CA ALA A 34 0.59 10.53 -5.68
C ALA A 34 1.33 11.36 -6.73
N GLU A 35 2.30 10.78 -7.45
CA GLU A 35 2.99 11.48 -8.54
C GLU A 35 2.04 11.92 -9.64
N ARG A 36 1.08 11.06 -10.03
CA ARG A 36 0.05 11.40 -11.03
C ARG A 36 -0.83 12.58 -10.60
N ARG A 37 -1.02 12.75 -9.29
CA ARG A 37 -1.80 13.86 -8.69
C ARG A 37 -0.94 15.09 -8.37
N GLY A 38 0.31 15.14 -8.81
CA GLY A 38 1.22 16.25 -8.55
C GLY A 38 1.62 16.38 -7.07
N LYS A 39 1.51 15.30 -6.30
CA LYS A 39 1.94 15.23 -4.90
C LYS A 39 3.27 14.46 -4.81
N PRO A 40 4.13 14.78 -3.83
CA PRO A 40 5.40 14.07 -3.64
C PRO A 40 5.15 12.60 -3.28
N GLY A 41 5.32 11.70 -4.26
CA GLY A 41 4.98 10.28 -4.10
C GLY A 41 5.81 9.55 -3.05
N TRP A 42 7.06 9.97 -2.84
CA TRP A 42 7.93 9.38 -1.81
C TRP A 42 7.40 9.62 -0.38
N LEU A 43 6.77 10.78 -0.11
CA LEU A 43 6.16 11.05 1.21
C LEU A 43 4.98 10.12 1.46
N VAL A 44 4.13 9.94 0.45
CA VAL A 44 2.97 9.03 0.53
C VAL A 44 3.45 7.59 0.71
N ALA A 45 4.45 7.15 -0.05
CA ALA A 45 5.02 5.81 0.07
C ALA A 45 5.58 5.53 1.47
N ILE A 46 6.28 6.49 2.08
CA ILE A 46 6.79 6.34 3.46
C ILE A 46 5.64 6.22 4.46
N VAL A 47 4.59 7.02 4.32
CA VAL A 47 3.40 6.94 5.19
C VAL A 47 2.71 5.59 5.06
N VAL A 48 2.56 5.09 3.83
CA VAL A 48 1.95 3.77 3.56
C VAL A 48 2.84 2.64 4.08
N ALA A 49 4.17 2.72 3.93
CA ALA A 49 5.10 1.67 4.33
C ALA A 49 5.31 1.58 5.85
N PHE A 50 5.63 2.70 6.50
CA PHE A 50 6.20 2.66 7.86
C PHE A 50 5.23 3.10 8.95
N LEU A 51 4.28 3.97 8.64
CA LEU A 51 3.50 4.63 9.69
C LEU A 51 2.22 3.87 10.04
N ALA A 52 1.58 3.19 9.08
CA ALA A 52 0.31 2.56 9.38
C ALA A 52 -0.25 1.58 8.32
N TRP A 53 0.50 0.72 7.61
CA TRP A 53 -0.19 -0.22 6.69
C TRP A 53 -1.20 -1.10 7.46
N PRO A 54 -2.50 -1.19 7.08
CA PRO A 54 -3.15 -0.63 5.88
C PRO A 54 -3.80 0.76 6.05
N ILE A 55 -3.93 1.27 7.27
CA ILE A 55 -4.45 2.61 7.62
C ILE A 55 -3.77 3.74 6.81
N GLY A 56 -2.46 3.70 6.57
CA GLY A 56 -1.74 4.71 5.79
C GLY A 56 -2.18 4.76 4.33
N LEU A 57 -2.51 3.59 3.77
CA LEU A 57 -3.09 3.48 2.44
C LEU A 57 -4.52 4.03 2.42
N ILE A 58 -5.32 3.74 3.45
CA ILE A 58 -6.69 4.27 3.59
C ILE A 58 -6.65 5.80 3.73
N LEU A 59 -5.73 6.34 4.52
CA LEU A 59 -5.56 7.79 4.69
C LEU A 59 -5.23 8.46 3.36
N TRP A 60 -4.33 7.87 2.57
CA TRP A 60 -4.04 8.37 1.23
C TRP A 60 -5.29 8.35 0.33
N LEU A 61 -6.07 7.27 0.35
CA LEU A 61 -7.31 7.16 -0.42
C LEU A 61 -8.37 8.21 -0.05
N VAL A 62 -8.42 8.64 1.22
CA VAL A 62 -9.35 9.66 1.71
C VAL A 62 -8.88 11.07 1.37
N VAL A 63 -7.58 11.36 1.51
CA VAL A 63 -7.01 12.71 1.38
C VAL A 63 -6.58 13.03 -0.06
N ARG A 64 -6.43 12.01 -0.93
CA ARG A 64 -5.93 12.21 -2.30
C ARG A 64 -6.77 13.26 -3.06
N PRO A 65 -6.14 14.21 -3.78
CA PRO A 65 -6.86 15.20 -4.58
C PRO A 65 -7.64 14.54 -5.73
N SER A 66 -8.79 15.10 -6.11
CA SER A 66 -9.48 14.73 -7.34
C SER A 66 -8.69 15.14 -8.58
N ASP A 67 -8.82 14.38 -9.67
CA ASP A 67 -8.03 14.56 -10.92
C ASP A 67 -8.24 15.94 -11.59
N SER A 68 -9.23 16.71 -11.15
CA SER A 68 -9.60 18.03 -11.64
C SER A 68 -8.62 19.17 -11.30
N SER A 69 -7.62 18.95 -10.44
CA SER A 69 -6.70 20.01 -10.01
C SER A 69 -5.46 20.20 -10.90
N TYR A 70 -5.27 19.41 -11.96
CA TYR A 70 -4.18 19.62 -12.93
C TYR A 70 -4.58 20.65 -14.00
N SER A 71 -4.91 21.87 -13.57
CA SER A 71 -4.89 23.02 -14.47
C SER A 71 -3.42 23.35 -14.73
N ARG A 72 -2.93 22.99 -15.93
CA ARG A 72 -1.61 23.38 -16.42
C ARG A 72 -1.47 24.91 -16.34
N PRO A 73 -0.43 25.49 -15.72
CA PRO A 73 -0.07 26.86 -16.04
C PRO A 73 0.45 26.85 -17.49
N HIS A 74 -0.18 27.68 -18.34
CA HIS A 74 0.23 27.94 -19.71
C HIS A 74 1.64 28.55 -19.75
#